data_AF-V9DTF5-F1
#
_entry.id   AF-V9DTF5-F1
#
_cell.length_a   1.000
_cell.length_b   1.000
_cell.length_c   1.000
_cell.angle_alpha   90.00
_cell.angle_beta   90.00
_cell.angle_gamma   90.00
#
_symmetry.space_group_name_H-M   'P 1'
#
loop_
_entity.id
_entity.type
_entity.pdbx_description
1 polymer ?
#
loop_
_entity_poly.entity_id
_entity_poly.type
_entity_poly.pdbx_seq_one_letter_code
_entity_poly.pdbx_strand_id
1 'polypeptide(L)'
;MDSLLAEDKKSHYLPLLVKTWEKNLGLPELHYTFPKPGMNSVSHFFAWVRWAKERISFLGDEVPTVASPSGELYPMYTIEFQEMMLGFVLDDHSPGLITRITNAEWYDFMVKHRGENHILFKALKAFPQFAELVIKTWEAR
;
A
#
# COMPACT_ATOMS: atom_id res chain seq x y z
N MET A 1 28.67 22.08 4.47
CA MET A 1 27.41 21.71 3.79
C MET A 1 26.39 21.47 4.88
N ASP A 2 26.14 22.52 5.66
CA ASP A 2 25.29 22.48 6.85
C ASP A 2 23.96 23.18 6.52
N SER A 3 22.87 22.66 7.08
CA SER A 3 21.59 23.35 7.21
C SER A 3 20.67 23.39 5.97
N LEU A 4 20.70 22.37 5.11
CA LEU A 4 19.51 22.05 4.29
C LEU A 4 18.61 21.00 4.95
N LEU A 5 19.17 20.10 5.78
CA LEU A 5 18.41 18.99 6.41
C LEU A 5 18.12 19.21 7.90
N ALA A 6 18.43 20.40 8.42
CA ALA A 6 18.18 20.75 9.81
C ALA A 6 16.67 20.69 10.13
N GLU A 7 16.35 20.21 11.32
CA GLU A 7 14.98 19.82 11.71
C GLU A 7 14.00 20.99 11.67
N ASP A 8 14.48 22.19 11.99
CA ASP A 8 13.80 23.48 11.93
C ASP A 8 13.58 24.01 10.50
N LYS A 9 14.35 23.50 9.53
CA LYS A 9 14.29 23.91 8.11
C LYS A 9 13.59 22.91 7.20
N LYS A 10 13.23 21.72 7.72
CA LYS A 10 12.60 20.63 6.96
C LYS A 10 11.37 21.02 6.14
N SER A 11 10.54 21.90 6.69
CA SER A 11 9.30 22.34 6.04
C SER A 11 9.55 23.32 4.88
N HIS A 12 10.61 24.12 4.93
CA HIS A 12 10.81 25.25 4.01
C HIS A 12 11.41 24.88 2.65
N TYR A 13 12.23 23.84 2.57
CA TYR A 13 12.83 23.44 1.29
C TYR A 13 11.93 22.53 0.46
N LEU A 14 10.94 21.86 1.06
CA LEU A 14 10.07 20.92 0.34
C LEU A 14 9.33 21.59 -0.82
N PRO A 15 8.74 22.79 -0.67
CA PRO A 15 8.17 23.52 -1.81
C PRO A 15 9.21 23.85 -2.90
N LEU A 16 10.47 24.13 -2.53
CA LEU A 16 11.53 24.43 -3.50
C LEU A 16 11.95 23.17 -4.29
N LEU A 17 12.05 22.02 -3.63
CA LEU A 17 12.33 20.74 -4.28
C LEU A 17 11.20 20.35 -5.24
N VAL A 18 9.95 20.47 -4.79
CA VAL A 18 8.77 20.23 -5.63
C VAL A 18 8.81 21.13 -6.87
N LYS A 19 9.00 22.44 -6.70
CA LYS A 19 9.06 23.39 -7.82
C LYS A 19 10.17 23.07 -8.82
N THR A 20 11.36 22.69 -8.34
CA THR A 20 12.46 22.28 -9.22
C THR A 20 12.12 21.01 -10.00
N TRP A 21 11.51 20.03 -9.35
CA TRP A 21 11.07 18.79 -9.99
C TRP A 21 9.96 19.03 -11.02
N GLU A 22 8.93 19.81 -10.68
CA GLU A 22 7.83 20.18 -11.60
C GLU A 22 8.36 20.90 -12.85
N LYS A 23 9.28 21.84 -12.66
CA LYS A 23 9.93 22.56 -13.77
C LYS A 23 10.71 21.62 -14.67
N ASN A 24 11.43 20.65 -14.10
CA ASN A 24 12.24 19.70 -14.87
C ASN A 24 11.38 18.69 -15.64
N LEU A 25 10.24 18.27 -15.08
CA LEU A 25 9.33 17.36 -15.76
C LEU A 25 8.48 18.03 -16.83
N GLY A 26 8.04 19.28 -16.60
CA GLY A 26 7.25 20.04 -17.57
C GLY A 26 5.88 19.42 -17.89
N LEU A 27 5.36 18.54 -17.03
CA LEU A 27 4.07 17.87 -17.18
C LEU A 27 3.02 18.53 -16.27
N PRO A 28 2.03 19.25 -16.82
CA PRO A 28 0.99 19.92 -16.02
C PRO A 28 0.20 18.99 -15.10
N GLU A 29 0.07 17.72 -15.45
CA GLU A 29 -0.63 16.69 -14.69
C GLU A 29 0.14 16.26 -13.43
N LEU A 30 1.46 16.52 -13.38
CA LEU A 30 2.34 16.22 -12.26
C LEU A 30 2.61 17.47 -11.42
N HIS A 31 1.55 18.12 -10.99
CA HIS A 31 1.58 19.24 -10.06
C HIS A 31 1.27 18.77 -8.64
N TYR A 32 2.20 18.98 -7.71
CA TYR A 32 2.03 18.60 -6.31
C TYR A 32 1.34 19.74 -5.55
N THR A 33 0.16 19.45 -5.00
CA THR A 33 -0.62 20.40 -4.21
C THR A 33 -0.36 20.23 -2.71
N PHE A 34 -0.13 21.35 -2.02
CA PHE A 34 -0.04 21.42 -0.57
C PHE A 34 -1.36 21.91 0.04
N PRO A 35 -1.79 21.41 1.22
CA PRO A 35 -1.17 20.31 1.98
C PRO A 35 -1.37 18.97 1.26
N LYS A 36 -0.55 17.97 1.60
CA LYS A 36 -0.65 16.63 1.00
C LYS A 36 -2.11 16.15 1.11
N PRO A 37 -2.75 15.74 0.00
CA PRO A 37 -4.10 15.20 0.07
C PRO A 37 -4.14 13.99 1.00
N GLY A 38 -5.31 13.72 1.58
CA GLY A 38 -5.53 12.59 2.47
C GLY A 38 -4.99 11.30 1.85
N MET A 39 -4.35 10.47 2.68
CA MET A 39 -3.70 9.25 2.21
C MET A 39 -4.73 8.31 1.58
N ASN A 40 -4.56 7.96 0.31
CA ASN A 40 -5.41 6.94 -0.31
C ASN A 40 -5.04 5.54 0.22
N SER A 41 -5.98 4.60 0.09
CA SER A 41 -5.83 3.18 0.45
C SER A 41 -4.58 2.51 -0.09
N VAL A 42 -4.18 2.83 -1.32
CA VAL A 42 -2.94 2.33 -1.92
C VAL A 42 -1.73 2.77 -1.09
N SER A 43 -1.67 4.05 -0.75
CA SER A 43 -0.61 4.61 0.08
C SER A 43 -0.66 4.03 1.50
N HIS A 44 -1.85 3.80 2.04
CA HIS A 44 -2.04 3.15 3.34
C HIS A 44 -1.51 1.72 3.34
N PHE A 45 -1.84 0.92 2.33
CA PHE A 45 -1.34 -0.45 2.18
C PHE A 45 0.19 -0.49 2.06
N PHE A 46 0.81 0.37 1.26
CA PHE A 46 2.27 0.40 1.15
C PHE A 46 2.97 0.96 2.39
N ALA A 47 2.34 1.90 3.11
CA ALA A 47 2.83 2.33 4.42
C ALA A 47 2.80 1.16 5.41
N TRP A 48 1.76 0.33 5.38
CA TRP A 48 1.68 -0.89 6.18
C TRP A 48 2.76 -1.91 5.77
N VAL A 49 2.97 -2.17 4.47
CA VAL A 49 4.05 -3.07 4.01
C VAL A 49 5.40 -2.61 4.57
N ARG A 50 5.69 -1.31 4.49
CA ARG A 50 6.91 -0.72 5.06
C ARG A 50 7.00 -1.01 6.57
N TRP A 51 5.96 -0.65 7.30
CA TRP A 51 5.90 -0.83 8.74
C TRP A 51 6.09 -2.30 9.14
N ALA A 52 5.42 -3.23 8.47
CA ALA A 52 5.50 -4.65 8.76
C ALA A 52 6.93 -5.18 8.55
N LYS A 53 7.62 -4.78 7.47
CA LYS A 53 9.04 -5.12 7.25
C LYS A 53 9.95 -4.59 8.35
N GLU A 54 9.73 -3.34 8.77
CA GLU A 54 10.49 -2.71 9.86
C GLU A 54 10.27 -3.46 11.19
N ARG A 55 9.03 -3.87 11.47
CA ARG A 55 8.68 -4.69 12.65
C ARG A 55 9.29 -6.08 12.61
N ILE A 56 9.24 -6.75 11.46
CA ILE A 56 9.88 -8.07 11.27
C ILE A 56 11.39 -7.95 11.51
N SER A 57 12.03 -6.92 10.95
CA SER A 57 13.46 -6.67 11.17
C SER A 57 13.78 -6.37 12.63
N PHE A 58 12.89 -5.68 13.36
CA PHE A 58 13.08 -5.37 14.77
C PHE A 58 12.97 -6.62 15.66
N LEU A 59 12.03 -7.52 15.35
CA LEU A 59 11.77 -8.74 16.11
C LEU A 59 12.81 -9.85 15.83
N GLY A 60 13.44 -9.85 14.65
CA GLY A 60 14.48 -10.81 14.31
C GLY A 60 13.99 -12.25 14.36
N ASP A 61 14.64 -13.08 15.17
CA ASP A 61 14.36 -14.51 15.29
C ASP A 61 13.03 -14.84 16.00
N GLU A 62 12.38 -13.84 16.61
CA GLU A 62 11.06 -14.01 17.23
C GLU A 62 9.91 -14.06 16.20
N VAL A 63 10.19 -13.71 14.95
CA VAL A 63 9.18 -13.71 13.89
C VAL A 63 8.89 -15.14 13.42
N PRO A 64 7.61 -15.52 13.25
CA PRO A 64 7.25 -16.80 12.64
C PRO A 64 7.96 -17.01 11.31
N THR A 65 8.46 -18.22 11.04
CA THR A 65 9.24 -18.54 9.84
C THR A 65 8.51 -18.15 8.55
N VAL A 66 7.18 -18.28 8.51
CA VAL A 66 6.34 -17.93 7.36
C VAL A 66 6.37 -16.42 7.03
N ALA A 67 6.55 -15.56 8.03
CA ALA A 67 6.62 -14.10 7.87
C ALA A 67 8.06 -13.54 7.92
N SER A 68 9.07 -14.41 8.11
CA SER A 68 10.48 -14.04 8.06
C SER A 68 10.88 -13.53 6.65
N PRO A 69 12.03 -12.86 6.47
CA PRO A 69 12.46 -12.37 5.15
C PRO A 69 12.55 -13.43 4.03
N SER A 70 12.72 -14.70 4.38
CA SER A 70 12.71 -15.84 3.45
C SER A 70 11.35 -16.55 3.38
N GLY A 71 10.39 -16.13 4.19
CA GLY A 71 9.06 -16.72 4.29
C GLY A 71 8.12 -16.25 3.18
N GLU A 72 7.13 -17.09 2.88
CA GLU A 72 6.13 -16.83 1.83
C GLU A 72 5.26 -15.59 2.12
N LEU A 73 4.95 -15.34 3.40
CA LEU A 73 4.14 -14.20 3.82
C LEU A 73 4.95 -12.94 4.07
N TYR A 74 6.24 -12.91 3.72
CA TYR A 74 7.04 -11.71 3.92
C TYR A 74 6.46 -10.50 3.14
N PRO A 75 6.18 -9.37 3.80
CA PRO A 75 5.59 -8.22 3.14
C PRO A 75 6.51 -7.63 2.06
N MET A 76 5.98 -7.54 0.84
CA MET A 76 6.69 -7.04 -0.33
C MET A 76 5.85 -6.04 -1.13
N TYR A 77 6.51 -5.12 -1.83
CA TYR A 77 5.85 -4.18 -2.75
C TYR A 77 5.56 -4.81 -4.13
N THR A 78 5.87 -6.10 -4.28
CA THR A 78 5.81 -6.80 -5.56
C THR A 78 4.36 -7.08 -5.98
N ILE A 79 4.17 -7.39 -7.26
CA ILE A 79 2.84 -7.70 -7.80
C ILE A 79 2.39 -9.06 -7.25
N GLU A 80 3.31 -10.01 -7.17
CA GLU A 80 3.07 -11.38 -6.69
C GLU A 80 2.54 -11.38 -5.25
N PHE A 81 3.12 -10.54 -4.38
CA PHE A 81 2.63 -10.39 -3.01
C PHE A 81 1.22 -9.78 -2.99
N GLN A 82 0.96 -8.78 -3.84
CA GLN A 82 -0.38 -8.18 -3.94
C GLN A 82 -1.44 -9.17 -4.45
N GLU A 83 -1.09 -10.02 -5.41
CA GLU A 83 -1.98 -11.06 -5.93
C GLU A 83 -2.26 -12.12 -4.88
N MET A 84 -1.24 -12.59 -4.17
CA MET A 84 -1.38 -13.52 -3.05
C MET A 84 -2.32 -12.95 -1.98
N MET A 85 -2.12 -11.68 -1.60
CA MET A 85 -2.95 -10.99 -0.63
C MET A 85 -4.42 -10.89 -1.07
N LEU A 86 -4.68 -10.61 -2.35
CA LEU A 86 -6.05 -10.62 -2.87
C LEU A 86 -6.64 -12.03 -2.83
N GLY A 87 -5.85 -13.04 -3.17
CA GLY A 87 -6.24 -14.45 -3.07
C GLY A 87 -6.73 -14.80 -1.67
N PHE A 88 -5.94 -14.47 -0.64
CA PHE A 88 -6.33 -14.68 0.75
C PHE A 88 -7.62 -13.93 1.12
N VAL A 89 -7.78 -12.69 0.68
CA VAL A 89 -9.00 -11.93 0.97
C VAL A 89 -10.24 -12.63 0.37
N LEU A 90 -10.13 -13.14 -0.85
CA LEU A 90 -11.23 -13.84 -1.53
C LEU A 90 -11.51 -15.22 -0.92
N ASP A 91 -10.50 -15.89 -0.36
CA ASP A 91 -10.64 -17.23 0.25
C ASP A 91 -11.12 -17.16 1.71
N ASP A 92 -10.67 -16.18 2.47
CA ASP A 92 -10.89 -16.11 3.92
C ASP A 92 -12.17 -15.37 4.31
N HIS A 93 -12.73 -14.56 3.41
CA HIS A 93 -13.91 -13.74 3.68
C HIS A 93 -15.11 -14.09 2.82
N SER A 94 -16.30 -13.99 3.41
CA SER A 94 -17.54 -14.25 2.68
C SER A 94 -17.76 -13.25 1.53
N PRO A 95 -18.38 -13.68 0.42
CA PRO A 95 -18.74 -12.77 -0.68
C PRO A 95 -19.55 -11.55 -0.22
N GLY A 96 -20.46 -11.75 0.76
CA GLY A 96 -21.28 -10.68 1.32
C GLY A 96 -20.48 -9.61 2.07
N LEU A 97 -19.43 -10.00 2.79
CA LEU A 97 -18.54 -9.05 3.48
C LEU A 97 -17.74 -8.22 2.47
N ILE A 98 -17.13 -8.88 1.49
CA ILE A 98 -16.33 -8.22 0.46
C ILE A 98 -17.20 -7.26 -0.37
N THR A 99 -18.40 -7.71 -0.75
CA THR A 99 -19.39 -6.90 -1.48
C THR A 99 -19.83 -5.67 -0.67
N ARG A 100 -19.96 -5.78 0.66
CA ARG A 100 -20.34 -4.64 1.52
C ARG A 100 -19.24 -3.56 1.58
N ILE A 101 -17.98 -3.96 1.52
CA ILE A 101 -16.82 -3.06 1.54
C ILE A 101 -16.54 -2.47 0.16
N THR A 102 -16.85 -3.25 -0.89
CA THR A 102 -16.68 -2.88 -2.29
C THR A 102 -18.06 -2.66 -2.95
N ASN A 103 -18.46 -3.56 -3.84
CA ASN A 103 -19.81 -3.78 -4.36
C ASN A 103 -19.82 -5.10 -5.16
N ALA A 104 -20.98 -5.50 -5.69
CA ALA A 104 -21.12 -6.79 -6.38
C ALA A 104 -20.29 -6.86 -7.67
N GLU A 105 -20.29 -5.77 -8.46
CA GLU A 105 -19.51 -5.67 -9.70
C GLU A 105 -18.01 -5.88 -9.45
N TRP A 106 -17.48 -5.27 -8.39
CA TRP A 106 -16.08 -5.40 -8.03
C TRP A 106 -15.73 -6.75 -7.41
N TYR A 107 -16.63 -7.34 -6.63
CA TYR A 107 -16.45 -8.71 -6.17
C TYR A 107 -16.32 -9.66 -7.37
N ASP A 108 -17.26 -9.60 -8.31
CA ASP A 108 -17.24 -10.45 -9.51
C ASP A 108 -15.99 -10.18 -10.36
N PHE A 109 -15.60 -8.91 -10.50
CA PHE A 109 -14.36 -8.52 -11.18
C PHE A 109 -13.12 -9.13 -10.51
N MET A 110 -12.99 -9.03 -9.19
CA MET A 110 -11.85 -9.57 -8.45
C MET A 110 -11.78 -11.10 -8.54
N VAL A 111 -12.92 -11.78 -8.48
CA VAL A 111 -12.99 -13.24 -8.64
C VAL A 111 -12.62 -13.65 -10.06
N LYS A 112 -13.18 -12.97 -11.07
CA LYS A 112 -12.95 -13.28 -12.48
C LYS A 112 -11.49 -13.09 -12.89
N HIS A 113 -10.85 -12.03 -12.39
CA HIS A 113 -9.48 -11.67 -12.74
C HIS A 113 -8.46 -12.13 -11.69
N ARG A 114 -8.81 -13.16 -10.91
CA ARG A 114 -7.92 -13.72 -9.89
C ARG A 114 -6.62 -14.24 -10.53
N GLY A 115 -5.49 -13.87 -9.94
CA GLY A 115 -4.15 -14.20 -10.46
C GLY A 115 -3.67 -13.31 -11.61
N GLU A 116 -4.41 -12.25 -11.94
CA GLU A 116 -3.92 -11.20 -12.84
C GLU A 116 -3.25 -10.05 -12.08
N ASN A 117 -2.34 -9.37 -12.77
CA ASN A 117 -1.57 -8.26 -12.21
C ASN A 117 -2.46 -7.05 -11.83
N HIS A 118 -2.11 -6.44 -10.70
CA HIS A 118 -2.65 -5.15 -10.23
C HIS A 118 -4.15 -5.15 -9.87
N ILE A 119 -4.81 -6.30 -9.74
CA ILE A 119 -6.23 -6.33 -9.36
C ILE A 119 -6.44 -5.77 -7.95
N LEU A 120 -5.60 -6.17 -6.98
CA LEU A 120 -5.63 -5.57 -5.64
C LEU A 120 -5.42 -4.06 -5.70
N PHE A 121 -4.43 -3.59 -6.45
CA PHE A 121 -4.13 -2.16 -6.58
C PHE A 121 -5.32 -1.37 -7.16
N LYS A 122 -6.01 -1.92 -8.17
CA LYS A 122 -7.23 -1.35 -8.73
C LYS A 122 -8.36 -1.29 -7.68
N ALA A 123 -8.57 -2.37 -6.94
CA ALA A 123 -9.58 -2.44 -5.88
C ALA A 123 -9.29 -1.43 -4.75
N LEU A 124 -8.02 -1.32 -4.32
CA LEU A 124 -7.60 -0.32 -3.34
C LEU A 124 -7.93 1.09 -3.86
N LYS A 125 -7.55 1.43 -5.10
CA LYS A 125 -7.88 2.76 -5.67
C LYS A 125 -9.37 3.09 -5.66
N ALA A 126 -10.23 2.09 -5.90
CA ALA A 126 -11.67 2.27 -5.95
C ALA A 126 -12.31 2.32 -4.55
N PHE A 127 -11.81 1.55 -3.59
CA PHE A 127 -12.41 1.39 -2.26
C PHE A 127 -11.40 1.62 -1.14
N PRO A 128 -11.40 2.81 -0.52
CA PRO A 128 -10.46 3.15 0.54
C PRO A 128 -10.47 2.18 1.74
N GLN A 129 -11.65 1.68 2.10
CA GLN A 129 -11.85 0.76 3.23
C GLN A 129 -11.29 -0.64 2.97
N PHE A 130 -11.05 -1.00 1.71
CA PHE A 130 -10.55 -2.33 1.35
C PHE A 130 -9.13 -2.58 1.85
N ALA A 131 -8.33 -1.53 2.03
CA ALA A 131 -6.98 -1.64 2.59
C ALA A 131 -6.98 -2.28 3.99
N GLU A 132 -7.97 -1.93 4.82
CA GLU A 132 -8.07 -2.47 6.17
C GLU A 132 -8.41 -3.96 6.17
N LEU A 133 -9.28 -4.41 5.28
CA LEU A 133 -9.62 -5.83 5.12
C LEU A 133 -8.39 -6.64 4.69
N VAL A 134 -7.64 -6.12 3.72
CA VAL A 134 -6.42 -6.75 3.20
C VAL A 134 -5.38 -6.91 4.31
N ILE A 135 -5.15 -5.84 5.09
CA ILE A 135 -4.21 -5.85 6.21
C ILE A 135 -4.63 -6.87 7.28
N LYS A 136 -5.90 -6.83 7.72
CA LYS A 136 -6.45 -7.75 8.71
C LYS A 136 -6.36 -9.21 8.27
N THR A 137 -6.44 -9.47 6.97
CA THR A 137 -6.33 -10.82 6.41
C THR A 137 -4.91 -11.36 6.57
N TRP A 138 -3.88 -10.54 6.40
CA TRP A 138 -2.50 -10.95 6.66
C TRP A 138 -2.22 -11.11 8.15
N GLU A 139 -2.71 -10.18 8.98
CA GLU A 139 -2.50 -10.20 10.43
C GLU A 139 -3.15 -11.41 11.13
N ALA A 140 -4.13 -12.04 10.49
CA ALA A 140 -4.81 -13.23 11.00
C ALA A 140 -4.10 -14.56 10.67
N ARG A 141 -2.97 -14.52 9.93
CA ARG A 141 -2.24 -15.70 9.44
C ARG A 141 -0.97 -16.01 10.23
#